data_AF-C3L3R2-F1
#
_entry.id   AF-C3L3R2-F1
#
_cell.length_a   1.000
_cell.length_b   1.000
_cell.length_c   1.000
_cell.angle_alpha   90.00
_cell.angle_beta   90.00
_cell.angle_gamma   90.00
#
_symmetry.space_group_name_H-M   'P 1'
#
loop_
_entity.id
_entity.type
_entity.pdbx_description
1 polymer ?
#
loop_
_entity_poly.entity_id
_entity_poly.type
_entity_poly.pdbx_seq_one_letter_code
_entity_poly.pdbx_strand_id
1 'polypeptide(L)' 'MENSHLKTLKPEEFRRLTGVKAETFAKMLAIIQKAIQTKKAKVGRPNKLSCEQMFLMTLEYLREYRTYSIFQKVME' A
#
# COMPACT_ATOMS: atom_id res chain seq x y z
N MET A 1 -2.83 0.09 13.58
CA MET A 1 -2.08 1.24 13.08
C MET A 1 -3.06 2.36 12.78
N GLU A 2 -3.07 3.37 13.65
CA GLU A 2 -3.79 4.63 13.39
C GLU A 2 -3.08 5.36 12.24
N ASN A 3 -3.77 5.56 11.10
CA ASN A 3 -3.22 6.26 9.93
C ASN A 3 -3.42 7.77 9.98
N SER A 4 -3.73 8.31 11.16
CA SER A 4 -3.92 9.74 11.41
C SER A 4 -2.67 10.55 11.07
N HIS A 5 -1.48 9.94 11.11
CA HIS A 5 -0.22 10.63 10.89
C HIS A 5 0.14 10.84 9.41
N LEU A 6 -0.39 10.05 8.46
CA LEU A 6 0.03 10.15 7.04
C LEU A 6 -0.42 11.45 6.38
N LYS A 7 -1.58 11.97 6.78
CA LYS A 7 -2.16 13.21 6.22
C LYS A 7 -1.45 14.47 6.70
N THR A 8 -0.68 14.36 7.79
CA THR A 8 0.08 15.46 8.41
C THR A 8 1.56 15.44 8.06
N LEU A 9 2.03 14.44 7.30
CA LEU A 9 3.42 14.36 6.87
C LEU A 9 3.75 15.42 5.80
N LYS A 10 4.98 15.93 5.86
CA LYS A 10 5.52 16.72 4.75
C LYS A 10 5.66 15.83 3.51
N PRO A 11 5.54 16.38 2.27
CA PRO A 11 5.63 15.59 1.04
C PRO A 11 6.90 14.73 0.93
N GLU A 12 8.02 15.21 1.46
CA GLU A 12 9.29 14.48 1.48
C GLU A 12 9.26 13.28 2.42
N GLU A 13 8.71 13.45 3.62
CA GLU A 13 8.56 12.38 4.61
C GLU A 13 7.58 11.32 4.12
N PHE A 14 6.47 11.75 3.51
CA PHE A 14 5.51 10.85 2.88
C PHE A 14 6.19 10.01 1.79
N ARG A 15 7.00 10.63 0.93
CA ARG A 15 7.74 9.92 -0.12
C ARG A 15 8.80 8.98 0.46
N ARG A 16 9.49 9.37 1.53
CA ARG A 16 10.46 8.50 2.22
C ARG A 16 9.80 7.25 2.81
N LEU A 17 8.60 7.40 3.35
CA LEU A 17 7.85 6.33 4.00
C LEU A 17 7.14 5.40 3.00
N THR A 18 6.47 5.96 2.00
CA THR A 18 5.67 5.18 1.04
C THR A 18 6.45 4.78 -0.22
N GLY A 19 7.56 5.46 -0.52
CA GLY A 19 8.33 5.29 -1.76
C GLY A 19 7.72 5.99 -2.98
N VAL A 20 6.55 6.60 -2.86
CA VAL A 20 5.81 7.25 -3.97
C VAL A 20 5.42 8.68 -3.62
N LYS A 21 5.16 9.51 -4.64
CA LYS A 21 4.61 10.85 -4.42
C LYS A 21 3.16 10.75 -3.93
N ALA A 22 2.72 11.69 -3.09
CA ALA A 22 1.36 11.73 -2.57
C ALA A 22 0.28 11.76 -3.68
N GLU A 23 0.53 12.51 -4.76
CA GLU A 23 -0.36 12.54 -5.93
C GLU A 23 -0.51 11.17 -6.61
N THR A 24 0.60 10.45 -6.77
CA THR A 24 0.59 9.09 -7.34
C THR A 24 -0.12 8.13 -6.42
N PHE A 25 0.13 8.23 -5.11
CA PHE A 25 -0.55 7.41 -4.10
C PHE A 25 -2.07 7.59 -4.16
N ALA A 26 -2.55 8.84 -4.24
CA ALA A 26 -3.97 9.13 -4.35
C ALA A 26 -4.60 8.53 -5.62
N LYS A 27 -3.92 8.65 -6.77
CA LYS A 27 -4.37 8.05 -8.03
C LYS A 27 -4.44 6.52 -7.96
N MET A 28 -3.41 5.87 -7.41
CA MET A 28 -3.37 4.42 -7.22
C MET A 28 -4.49 3.96 -6.29
N LEU A 29 -4.68 4.66 -5.18
CA LEU A 29 -5.73 4.34 -4.21
C LEU A 29 -7.12 4.43 -4.85
N ALA A 30 -7.39 5.44 -5.66
CA ALA A 30 -8.68 5.57 -6.37
C ALA A 30 -8.93 4.40 -7.34
N ILE A 31 -7.91 3.98 -8.09
CA ILE A 31 -8.00 2.82 -9.00
C ILE A 31 -8.28 1.53 -8.21
N ILE A 32 -7.55 1.30 -7.12
CA ILE A 32 -7.71 0.13 -6.26
C ILE A 32 -9.10 0.11 -5.62
N GLN A 33 -9.58 1.25 -5.09
CA GLN A 33 -10.91 1.36 -4.52
C GLN A 33 -11.99 0.99 -5.53
N LYS A 34 -11.90 1.50 -6.77
CA LYS A 34 -12.84 1.15 -7.84
C LYS A 34 -12.81 -0.35 -8.15
N ALA A 35 -11.62 -0.93 -8.30
CA ALA A 35 -11.46 -2.36 -8.57
C ALA A 35 -12.01 -3.24 -7.43
N ILE A 36 -11.77 -2.84 -6.17
CA ILE A 36 -12.31 -3.53 -4.99
C ILE A 36 -13.82 -3.45 -4.97
N GLN A 37 -14.43 -2.29 -5.24
CA GLN A 37 -15.88 -2.15 -5.30
C GLN A 37 -16.49 -3.06 -6.37
N THR A 38 -15.92 -3.10 -7.57
CA THR A 38 -16.36 -4.01 -8.64
C THR A 38 -16.25 -5.48 -8.23
N LYS A 39 -15.13 -5.88 -7.60
CA LYS A 39 -14.90 -7.27 -7.17
C LYS A 39 -15.81 -7.66 -5.98
N LYS A 40 -16.08 -6.72 -5.08
CA LYS A 40 -16.90 -6.92 -3.88
C LYS A 40 -18.39 -6.89 -4.14
N ALA A 41 -18.85 -6.51 -5.32
CA ALA A 41 -20.27 -6.59 -5.69
C ALA A 41 -20.88 -8.00 -5.48
N LYS A 42 -20.03 -9.04 -5.36
CA LYS A 42 -20.43 -10.44 -5.15
C LYS A 42 -20.00 -11.05 -3.81
N VAL A 43 -19.36 -10.30 -2.91
CA VAL A 43 -18.73 -10.85 -1.68
C VAL A 43 -19.39 -10.30 -0.42
N GLY A 44 -19.79 -11.18 0.50
CA GLY A 44 -20.56 -10.80 1.69
C GLY A 44 -19.78 -10.17 2.85
N ARG A 45 -18.58 -10.68 3.20
CA ARG A 45 -17.89 -10.21 4.42
C ARG A 45 -17.17 -8.86 4.18
N PRO A 46 -17.43 -7.83 5.00
CA PRO A 46 -16.69 -6.57 4.93
C PRO A 46 -15.23 -6.76 5.37
N ASN A 47 -14.32 -5.94 4.83
CA ASN A 47 -12.91 -6.00 5.23
C ASN A 47 -12.74 -5.32 6.58
N LYS A 48 -11.90 -5.91 7.44
CA LYS A 48 -11.48 -5.30 8.71
C LYS A 48 -10.57 -4.07 8.51
N LEU A 49 -9.82 -4.05 7.40
CA LEU A 49 -8.88 -2.97 7.07
C LEU A 49 -9.45 -2.09 5.96
N SER A 50 -9.16 -0.79 6.04
CA SER A 50 -9.48 0.16 4.98
C SER A 50 -8.63 -0.12 3.73
N CYS A 51 -9.10 0.33 2.57
CA CYS A 51 -8.34 0.22 1.32
C CYS A 51 -6.97 0.91 1.42
N GLU A 52 -6.95 2.07 2.06
CA GLU A 52 -5.73 2.84 2.32
C GLU A 52 -4.74 2.08 3.20
N GLN A 53 -5.22 1.45 4.28
CA GLN A 53 -4.40 0.61 5.17
C GLN A 53 -3.76 -0.56 4.43
N MET A 54 -4.58 -1.32 3.68
CA MET A 54 -4.07 -2.45 2.91
C MET A 54 -3.04 -2.01 1.88
N PHE A 55 -3.26 -0.87 1.23
CA PHE A 55 -2.33 -0.35 0.25
C PHE A 55 -1.02 0.12 0.89
N LEU A 56 -1.07 0.80 2.04
CA LEU A 56 0.13 1.20 2.78
C LEU A 56 0.97 -0.02 3.18
N MET A 57 0.34 -1.02 3.80
CA MET A 57 1.01 -2.26 4.20
C MET A 57 1.63 -2.99 3.00
N THR A 58 0.98 -2.94 1.84
CA THR A 58 1.52 -3.54 0.60
C THR A 58 2.79 -2.82 0.15
N LEU A 59 2.81 -1.48 0.19
CA LEU A 59 4.01 -0.70 -0.16
C LEU A 59 5.14 -0.94 0.83
N GLU A 60 4.86 -0.99 2.14
CA GLU A 60 5.84 -1.33 3.18
C GLU A 60 6.45 -2.71 2.91
N TYR A 61 5.60 -3.72 2.70
CA TYR A 61 6.01 -5.08 2.39
C TYR A 61 6.92 -5.14 1.16
N LEU A 62 6.52 -4.53 0.03
CA LEU A 62 7.31 -4.52 -1.21
C LEU A 62 8.68 -3.86 -1.05
N ARG A 63 8.83 -2.88 -0.14
CA ARG A 63 10.12 -2.24 0.13
C ARG A 63 11.02 -3.07 1.03
N GLU A 64 10.44 -3.76 2.01
CA GLU A 64 11.17 -4.61 2.95
C GLU A 64 11.62 -5.93 2.31
N TYR A 65 10.85 -6.44 1.34
CA TYR A 65 11.14 -7.70 0.63
C TYR A 65 12.34 -7.66 -0.35
N ARG A 66 13.13 -6.58 -0.38
CA ARG A 66 14.30 -6.44 -1.27
C ARG A 66 15.38 -7.50 -1.09
N THR A 67 15.43 -8.19 0.05
CA THR A 67 16.49 -9.17 0.40
C THR A 67 16.18 -10.60 -0.01
N TYR A 68 14.93 -10.98 -0.31
CA TYR A 68 14.62 -12.33 -0.78
C TYR A 68 15.19 -12.62 -2.17
N SER A 69 15.31 -11.62 -3.03
CA SER A 69 15.93 -11.76 -4.36
C SER A 69 17.45 -11.97 -4.34
N ILE A 70 18.14 -11.55 -3.27
CA ILE A 70 19.59 -11.77 -3.12
C ILE A 70 19.86 -13.17 -2.57
N PHE A 71 19.07 -13.63 -1.59
CA PHE A 71 19.23 -14.96 -1.01
C PHE A 71 18.84 -16.11 -1.93
N GLN A 72 17.85 -15.92 -2.82
CA GLN A 72 17.42 -16.97 -3.74
C GLN A 72 18.47 -17.27 -4.83
N LYS A 73 19.34 -16.30 -5.16
CA LYS A 73 20.37 -16.42 -6.20
C LYS A 73 21.71 -17.00 -5.69
N VAL A 74 21.83 -17.22 -4.39
CA VAL A 74 22.99 -17.85 -3.73
C VAL A 74 22.75 -19.34 -3.47
N MET A 75 21.54 -19.84 -3.75
CA MET A 75 21.11 -21.22 -3.53
C MET A 75 20.74 -21.98 -4.82
N GLU A 76 21.07 -21.44 -5.99
CA GLU A 76 21.13 -22.14 -7.29
C GLU A 76 22.59 -22.30 -7.71
#